data_AF-A0A927XC72-F1
#
_entry.id   AF-A0A927XC72-F1
#
_cell.length_a   1.000
_cell.length_b   1.000
_cell.length_c   1.000
_cell.angle_alpha   90.00
_cell.angle_beta   90.00
_cell.angle_gamma   90.00
#
_symmetry.space_group_name_H-M   'P 1'
#
loop_
_entity.id
_entity.type
_entity.pdbx_description
1 polymer ?
#
loop_
_entity_poly.entity_id
_entity_poly.type
_entity_poly.pdbx_seq_one_letter_code
_entity_poly.pdbx_strand_id
1 'polypeptide(L)'
;MNKVYLKEHLKKYPLMDIQDIIKLHLQAILGPAHLLPSKERIKENFIKEYNEIKDLDYHYDLLEDVSETYTRVYLKPYYELMGSFDKLVDVFYYSIDKDLDIEGYKKVIKGLINEENKEFISRYLESDSVLISHSKKYKDNYHPHYIVVKSMYIGLALK
;
A
#
# COMPACT_ATOMS: atom_id res chain seq x y z
N MET A 1 -13.63 -1.20 3.23
CA MET A 1 -13.08 -2.16 2.24
C MET A 1 -14.08 -3.28 2.04
N ASN A 2 -14.30 -3.73 0.80
CA ASN A 2 -15.16 -4.89 0.52
C ASN A 2 -14.56 -6.16 1.16
N LYS A 3 -15.39 -7.02 1.76
CA LYS A 3 -14.96 -8.25 2.45
C LYS A 3 -14.21 -9.22 1.53
N VAL A 4 -14.42 -9.13 0.22
CA VAL A 4 -13.75 -9.97 -0.79
C VAL A 4 -12.24 -9.73 -0.77
N TYR A 5 -11.78 -8.48 -0.90
CA TYR A 5 -10.34 -8.15 -0.89
C TYR A 5 -9.67 -8.58 0.42
N LEU A 6 -10.30 -8.34 1.58
CA LEU A 6 -9.74 -8.80 2.85
C LEU A 6 -9.53 -10.32 2.87
N LYS A 7 -10.51 -11.08 2.38
CA LYS A 7 -10.45 -12.54 2.35
C LYS A 7 -9.37 -13.06 1.41
N GLU A 8 -9.18 -12.40 0.26
CA GLU A 8 -8.13 -12.75 -0.69
C GLU A 8 -6.73 -12.49 -0.11
N HIS A 9 -6.54 -11.31 0.50
CA HIS A 9 -5.28 -10.97 1.17
C HIS A 9 -4.97 -11.90 2.34
N LEU A 10 -5.96 -12.27 3.16
CA LEU A 10 -5.75 -13.23 4.26
C LEU A 10 -5.36 -14.63 3.77
N LYS A 11 -5.84 -15.05 2.59
CA LYS A 11 -5.43 -16.32 1.97
C LYS A 11 -4.01 -16.26 1.42
N LYS A 12 -3.66 -15.14 0.77
CA LYS A 12 -2.34 -14.93 0.16
C LYS A 12 -1.24 -14.67 1.19
N TYR A 13 -1.60 -13.98 2.28
CA TYR A 13 -0.71 -13.59 3.38
C TYR A 13 -1.19 -14.14 4.73
N PRO A 14 -1.12 -15.47 4.96
CA PRO A 14 -1.62 -16.11 6.18
C PRO A 14 -0.88 -15.68 7.47
N LEU A 15 0.29 -15.05 7.35
CA LEU A 15 1.12 -14.56 8.45
C LEU A 15 0.90 -13.06 8.74
N MET A 16 -0.11 -12.43 8.14
CA MET A 16 -0.54 -11.08 8.50
C MET A 16 -0.89 -11.00 9.99
N ASP A 17 -0.39 -9.96 10.65
CA ASP A 17 -0.87 -9.57 11.97
C ASP A 17 -1.93 -8.47 11.84
N ILE A 18 -2.56 -8.13 12.96
CA ILE A 18 -3.61 -7.11 13.00
C ILE A 18 -3.16 -5.75 12.45
N GLN A 19 -1.90 -5.39 12.66
CA GLN A 19 -1.28 -4.18 12.11
C GLN A 19 -1.33 -4.17 10.58
N ASP A 20 -1.11 -5.32 9.93
CA ASP A 20 -1.12 -5.45 8.47
C ASP A 20 -2.55 -5.39 7.91
N ILE A 21 -3.51 -5.94 8.65
CA ILE A 21 -4.94 -5.85 8.31
C ILE A 21 -5.40 -4.39 8.38
N ILE A 22 -5.01 -3.64 9.41
CA ILE A 22 -5.32 -2.22 9.54
C ILE A 22 -4.65 -1.44 8.41
N LYS A 23 -3.39 -1.75 8.09
CA LYS A 23 -2.67 -1.17 6.95
C LYS A 23 -3.38 -1.40 5.61
N LEU A 24 -3.93 -2.60 5.40
CA LEU A 24 -4.68 -2.93 4.20
C LEU A 24 -5.96 -2.07 4.09
N HIS A 25 -6.72 -1.95 5.19
CA HIS A 25 -7.89 -1.07 5.22
C HIS A 25 -7.53 0.39 4.95
N LEU A 26 -6.39 0.83 5.51
CA LEU A 26 -5.81 2.14 5.26
C LEU A 26 -5.56 2.40 3.79
N GLN A 27 -4.85 1.50 3.12
CA GLN A 27 -4.55 1.61 1.69
C GLN A 27 -5.81 1.57 0.83
N ALA A 28 -6.82 0.79 1.23
CA ALA A 28 -8.11 0.73 0.55
C ALA A 28 -8.90 2.05 0.60
N ILE A 29 -8.60 2.95 1.55
CA ILE A 29 -9.32 4.20 1.79
C ILE A 29 -8.49 5.41 1.38
N LEU A 30 -7.24 5.48 1.86
CA LEU A 30 -6.34 6.61 1.66
C LEU A 30 -5.42 6.47 0.44
N GLY A 31 -5.36 5.29 -0.19
CA GLY A 31 -4.51 5.07 -1.35
C GLY A 31 -3.02 5.33 -1.07
N PRO A 32 -2.29 5.98 -2.00
CA PRO A 32 -0.97 6.52 -1.71
C PRO A 32 -1.09 7.70 -0.75
N ALA A 33 -0.47 7.54 0.41
CA ALA A 33 -0.51 8.55 1.46
C ALA A 33 0.23 9.86 1.10
N HIS A 34 -0.11 10.87 1.87
CA HIS A 34 -0.05 12.32 1.60
C HIS A 34 1.33 13.00 1.54
N LEU A 35 2.44 12.27 1.62
CA LEU A 35 3.73 12.91 1.40
C LEU A 35 3.79 13.24 -0.09
N LEU A 36 3.59 14.51 -0.46
CA LEU A 36 3.64 15.05 -1.82
C LEU A 36 5.10 15.37 -2.20
N PRO A 37 5.90 14.40 -2.69
CA PRO A 37 7.25 14.65 -3.10
C PRO A 37 7.18 15.20 -4.53
N SER A 38 8.25 15.83 -5.01
CA SER A 38 8.35 16.06 -6.45
C SER A 38 8.38 14.71 -7.19
N LYS A 39 8.03 14.69 -8.48
CA LYS A 39 8.11 13.46 -9.29
C LYS A 39 9.52 12.86 -9.28
N GLU A 40 10.53 13.72 -9.27
CA GLU A 40 11.94 13.34 -9.15
C GLU A 40 12.20 12.60 -7.84
N ARG A 41 11.69 13.12 -6.72
CA ARG A 41 11.85 12.47 -5.42
C ARG A 41 11.08 11.15 -5.32
N ILE A 42 9.91 11.04 -5.95
CA ILE A 42 9.19 9.76 -6.07
C ILE A 42 10.06 8.76 -6.84
N LYS A 43 10.62 9.16 -7.98
CA LYS A 43 11.49 8.31 -8.81
C LYS A 43 12.74 7.85 -8.05
N GLU A 44 13.41 8.75 -7.34
CA GLU A 44 14.56 8.42 -6.48
C GLU A 44 14.20 7.36 -5.43
N ASN A 45 13.04 7.52 -4.77
CA ASN A 45 12.58 6.55 -3.78
C ASN A 45 12.28 5.19 -4.41
N PHE A 46 11.65 5.14 -5.60
CA PHE A 46 11.37 3.87 -6.28
C PHE A 46 12.65 3.15 -6.70
N ILE A 47 13.64 3.88 -7.23
CA ILE A 47 14.95 3.32 -7.59
C ILE A 47 15.66 2.79 -6.34
N LYS A 48 15.64 3.55 -5.25
CA LYS A 48 16.24 3.12 -3.98
C LYS A 48 15.57 1.85 -3.47
N GLU A 49 14.25 1.83 -3.41
CA GLU A 49 13.48 0.68 -2.94
C GLU A 49 13.69 -0.55 -3.83
N TYR A 50 13.73 -0.37 -5.15
CA TYR A 50 14.05 -1.43 -6.12
C TYR A 50 15.44 -2.03 -5.89
N ASN A 51 16.46 -1.20 -5.65
CA ASN A 51 17.82 -1.67 -5.38
C ASN A 51 17.98 -2.36 -4.03
N GLU A 52 17.06 -2.14 -3.08
CA GLU A 52 17.02 -2.84 -1.79
C GLU A 52 16.34 -4.22 -1.88
N ILE A 53 15.66 -4.51 -3.00
CA ILE A 53 15.04 -5.82 -3.24
C ILE A 53 16.15 -6.84 -3.41
N LYS A 54 16.28 -7.73 -2.43
CA LYS A 54 17.17 -8.89 -2.54
C LYS A 54 16.59 -9.86 -3.55
N ASP A 55 17.44 -10.44 -4.40
CA ASP A 55 17.08 -11.57 -5.25
C ASP A 55 16.71 -12.76 -4.36
N LEU A 56 15.44 -12.79 -4.00
CA LEU A 56 14.78 -13.87 -3.32
C LEU A 56 13.80 -14.45 -4.33
N ASP A 57 13.59 -15.76 -4.24
CA ASP A 57 12.80 -16.61 -5.16
C ASP A 57 11.28 -16.34 -5.06
N TYR A 58 10.90 -15.07 -4.97
CA TYR A 58 9.52 -14.63 -4.84
C TYR A 58 8.93 -14.39 -6.21
N HIS A 59 7.92 -15.17 -6.55
CA HIS A 59 6.98 -14.81 -7.61
C HIS A 59 6.13 -13.64 -7.12
N TYR A 60 6.46 -12.44 -7.58
CA TYR A 60 5.65 -11.25 -7.35
C TYR A 60 4.58 -11.14 -8.44
N ASP A 61 3.32 -10.96 -8.03
CA ASP A 61 2.31 -10.46 -8.95
C ASP A 61 2.71 -9.05 -9.41
N LEU A 62 2.46 -8.70 -10.67
CA LEU A 62 2.66 -7.31 -11.13
C LEU A 62 1.72 -6.36 -10.38
N LEU A 63 0.46 -6.78 -10.28
CA LEU A 63 -0.66 -6.01 -9.71
C LEU A 63 -1.35 -6.80 -8.61
N GLU A 64 -1.84 -6.09 -7.60
CA GLU A 64 -2.68 -6.67 -6.56
C GLU A 64 -3.74 -5.66 -6.09
N ASP A 65 -5.00 -5.97 -6.33
CA ASP A 65 -6.09 -5.10 -5.93
C ASP A 65 -6.23 -5.06 -4.40
N VAL A 66 -6.40 -3.86 -3.86
CA VAL A 66 -6.65 -3.62 -2.42
C VAL A 66 -8.09 -3.18 -2.20
N SER A 67 -8.66 -2.49 -3.18
CA SER A 67 -10.07 -2.14 -3.26
C SER A 67 -10.46 -1.91 -4.72
N GLU A 68 -11.74 -1.61 -4.96
CA GLU A 68 -12.22 -1.19 -6.29
C GLU A 68 -11.53 0.10 -6.78
N THR A 69 -11.02 0.92 -5.85
CA THR A 69 -10.38 2.20 -6.14
C THR A 69 -8.86 2.11 -6.23
N TYR A 70 -8.24 1.21 -5.48
CA TYR A 70 -6.79 1.18 -5.29
C TYR A 70 -6.17 -0.19 -5.57
N THR A 71 -5.04 -0.16 -6.25
CA THR A 71 -4.22 -1.32 -6.62
C THR A 71 -2.79 -1.11 -6.15
N ARG A 72 -2.14 -2.21 -5.74
CA ARG A 72 -0.70 -2.27 -5.51
C ARG A 72 0.02 -2.61 -6.81
N VAL A 73 1.14 -1.93 -7.07
CA VAL A 73 2.07 -2.24 -8.17
C VAL A 73 3.39 -2.65 -7.56
N TYR A 74 3.84 -3.87 -7.84
CA TYR A 74 5.11 -4.38 -7.35
C TYR A 74 6.27 -3.84 -8.19
N LEU A 75 7.25 -3.22 -7.54
CA LEU A 75 8.29 -2.44 -8.20
C LEU A 75 9.21 -3.29 -9.07
N LYS A 76 9.61 -4.48 -8.59
CA LYS A 76 10.49 -5.39 -9.34
C LYS A 76 9.87 -5.89 -10.65
N PRO A 77 8.72 -6.60 -10.65
CA PRO A 77 8.12 -7.08 -11.89
C PRO A 77 7.71 -5.91 -12.81
N TYR A 78 7.33 -4.76 -12.27
CA TYR A 78 7.06 -3.58 -13.09
C TYR A 78 8.31 -3.09 -13.83
N TYR A 79 9.44 -2.95 -13.13
CA TYR A 79 10.69 -2.47 -13.73
C TYR A 79 11.25 -3.47 -14.74
N GLU A 80 11.21 -4.78 -14.44
CA GLU A 80 11.63 -5.83 -15.35
C GLU A 80 10.81 -5.86 -16.65
N LEU A 81 9.51 -5.54 -16.57
CA LEU A 81 8.62 -5.48 -17.72
C LEU A 81 8.76 -4.19 -18.53
N MET A 82 8.83 -3.03 -17.86
CA MET A 82 8.73 -1.71 -18.48
C MET A 82 10.09 -1.04 -18.73
N GLY A 83 11.16 -1.53 -18.10
CA GLY A 83 12.53 -0.99 -18.19
C GLY A 83 12.73 0.39 -17.55
N SER A 84 11.69 1.02 -16.99
CA SER A 84 11.75 2.33 -16.35
C SER A 84 10.57 2.54 -15.39
N PHE A 85 10.72 3.47 -14.43
CA PHE A 85 9.63 3.88 -13.54
C PHE A 85 8.86 5.11 -14.00
N ASP A 86 9.17 5.70 -15.15
CA ASP A 86 8.69 7.06 -15.51
C ASP A 86 7.16 7.15 -15.55
N LYS A 87 6.50 6.18 -16.20
CA LYS A 87 5.03 6.14 -16.24
C LYS A 87 4.42 5.80 -14.89
N LEU A 88 5.08 4.97 -14.08
CA LEU A 88 4.61 4.64 -12.73
C LEU A 88 4.69 5.82 -11.78
N VAL A 89 5.74 6.64 -11.91
CA VAL A 89 5.90 7.89 -11.15
C VAL A 89 4.76 8.85 -11.45
N ASP A 90 4.39 9.00 -12.73
CA ASP A 90 3.25 9.82 -13.14
C ASP A 90 1.95 9.28 -12.53
N VAL A 91 1.69 7.98 -12.68
CA VAL A 91 0.48 7.35 -12.16
C VAL A 91 0.40 7.46 -10.63
N PHE A 92 1.50 7.24 -9.92
CA PHE A 92 1.57 7.43 -8.48
C PHE A 92 1.29 8.88 -8.09
N TYR A 93 1.94 9.84 -8.75
CA TYR A 93 1.77 11.26 -8.50
C TYR A 93 0.31 11.71 -8.68
N TYR A 94 -0.36 11.25 -9.75
CA TYR A 94 -1.78 11.57 -9.99
C TYR A 94 -2.75 10.79 -9.09
N SER A 95 -2.28 9.73 -8.43
CA SER A 95 -3.08 8.95 -7.49
C SER A 95 -3.14 9.55 -6.09
N ILE A 96 -2.27 10.52 -5.76
CA ILE A 96 -2.25 11.19 -4.45
C ILE A 96 -3.48 12.08 -4.33
N ASP A 97 -4.32 11.79 -3.34
CA ASP A 97 -5.44 12.66 -2.98
C ASP A 97 -4.97 13.82 -2.11
N LYS A 98 -5.20 15.04 -2.60
CA LYS A 98 -4.77 16.27 -1.91
C LYS A 98 -5.68 16.62 -0.73
N ASP A 99 -6.91 16.14 -0.72
CA ASP A 99 -7.93 16.43 0.28
C ASP A 99 -8.35 15.14 1.00
N LEU A 100 -7.46 14.58 1.82
CA LEU A 100 -7.79 13.40 2.62
C LEU A 100 -8.76 13.76 3.75
N ASP A 101 -9.90 13.08 3.80
CA ASP A 101 -10.82 13.13 4.94
C ASP A 101 -10.27 12.28 6.10
N ILE A 102 -9.34 12.87 6.85
CA ILE A 102 -8.70 12.23 8.01
C ILE A 102 -9.74 11.82 9.06
N GLU A 103 -10.75 12.65 9.29
CA GLU A 103 -11.77 12.40 10.31
C GLU A 103 -12.71 11.27 9.91
N GLY A 104 -13.18 11.25 8.66
CA GLY A 104 -13.94 10.13 8.10
C GLY A 104 -13.16 8.82 8.16
N TYR A 105 -11.86 8.87 7.86
CA TYR A 105 -10.99 7.72 7.98
C TYR A 105 -10.85 7.23 9.44
N LYS A 106 -10.60 8.12 10.40
CA LYS A 106 -10.52 7.76 11.84
C LYS A 106 -11.80 7.08 12.31
N LYS A 107 -12.97 7.53 11.85
CA LYS A 107 -14.26 6.87 12.13
C LYS A 107 -14.31 5.44 11.59
N VAL A 108 -13.86 5.21 10.35
CA VAL A 108 -13.82 3.86 9.77
C VAL A 108 -12.92 2.94 10.59
N ILE A 109 -11.72 3.40 10.95
CA ILE A 109 -10.79 2.61 11.79
C ILE A 109 -11.35 2.33 13.17
N LYS A 110 -12.00 3.31 13.80
CA LYS A 110 -12.68 3.11 15.09
C LYS A 110 -13.74 2.02 15.01
N GLY A 111 -14.42 1.89 13.86
CA GLY A 111 -15.37 0.81 13.59
C GLY A 111 -14.73 -0.58 13.44
N LEU A 112 -13.41 -0.69 13.32
CA LEU A 112 -12.68 -1.96 13.28
C LEU A 112 -12.26 -2.45 14.68
N ILE A 113 -12.51 -1.67 15.74
CA ILE A 113 -12.12 -2.00 17.12
C ILE A 113 -12.85 -3.27 17.60
N ASN A 114 -12.08 -4.21 18.12
CA ASN A 114 -12.50 -5.40 18.85
C ASN A 114 -11.53 -5.66 20.01
N GLU A 115 -11.83 -6.65 20.86
CA GLU A 115 -10.99 -6.94 22.04
C GLU A 115 -9.53 -7.27 21.70
N GLU A 116 -9.26 -7.88 20.54
CA GLU A 116 -7.91 -8.26 20.13
C GLU A 116 -7.06 -7.08 19.66
N ASN A 117 -7.69 -6.03 19.13
CA ASN A 117 -7.00 -4.94 18.44
C ASN A 117 -7.17 -3.55 19.08
N LYS A 118 -8.01 -3.44 20.11
CA LYS A 118 -8.39 -2.19 20.76
C LYS A 118 -7.20 -1.35 21.20
N GLU A 119 -6.23 -1.96 21.88
CA GLU A 119 -5.05 -1.22 22.37
C GLU A 119 -4.20 -0.68 21.22
N PHE A 120 -4.05 -1.46 20.15
CA PHE A 120 -3.29 -1.04 18.98
C PHE A 120 -4.00 0.10 18.24
N ILE A 121 -5.30 -0.05 17.98
CA ILE A 121 -6.08 0.95 17.26
C ILE A 121 -6.18 2.25 18.07
N SER A 122 -6.40 2.18 19.38
CA SER A 122 -6.43 3.39 20.22
C SER A 122 -5.12 4.17 20.15
N ARG A 123 -3.97 3.48 20.30
CA ARG A 123 -2.66 4.12 20.17
C ARG A 123 -2.42 4.72 18.78
N TYR A 124 -2.87 4.04 17.73
CA TYR A 124 -2.77 4.56 16.38
C TYR A 124 -3.62 5.82 16.17
N LEU A 125 -4.87 5.83 16.68
CA LEU A 125 -5.79 6.97 16.56
C LEU A 125 -5.32 8.21 17.35
N GLU A 126 -4.57 7.99 18.44
CA GLU A 126 -3.89 9.03 19.23
C GLU A 126 -2.62 9.57 18.56
N SER A 127 -2.07 8.87 17.56
CA SER A 127 -0.89 9.35 16.83
C SER A 127 -1.26 10.41 15.79
N ASP A 128 -0.33 11.35 15.55
CA ASP A 128 -0.44 12.34 14.46
C ASP A 128 -0.09 11.74 13.09
N SER A 129 0.29 10.46 13.03
CA SER A 129 0.68 9.77 11.80
C SER A 129 -0.51 9.04 11.18
N VAL A 130 -0.84 9.39 9.94
CA VAL A 130 -1.73 8.59 9.08
C VAL A 130 -1.04 7.36 8.48
N LEU A 131 0.27 7.25 8.66
CA LEU A 131 1.10 6.17 8.12
C LEU A 131 1.29 5.07 9.15
N ILE A 132 0.99 3.85 8.72
CA ILE A 132 1.32 2.62 9.45
C ILE A 132 2.30 1.80 8.62
N SER A 133 3.36 1.31 9.26
CA SER A 133 4.28 0.37 8.62
C SER A 133 3.72 -1.06 8.70
N HIS A 134 4.22 -1.97 7.86
CA HIS A 134 3.93 -3.41 8.04
C HIS A 134 4.60 -3.93 9.31
N SER A 135 4.01 -4.97 9.90
CA SER A 135 4.62 -5.70 11.02
C SER A 135 5.99 -6.28 10.60
N LYS A 136 6.86 -6.55 11.58
CA LYS A 136 8.16 -7.18 11.29
C LYS A 136 7.94 -8.56 10.64
N LYS A 137 7.01 -9.34 11.19
CA LYS A 137 6.63 -10.66 10.70
C LYS A 137 6.19 -10.60 9.23
N TYR A 138 5.35 -9.64 8.84
CA TYR A 138 4.96 -9.47 7.45
C TYR A 138 6.15 -9.12 6.55
N LYS A 139 7.00 -8.19 6.97
CA LYS A 139 8.20 -7.78 6.20
C LYS A 139 9.18 -8.94 6.00
N ASP A 140 9.44 -9.72 7.04
CA ASP A 140 10.38 -10.84 7.01
C ASP A 140 9.89 -12.00 6.13
N ASN A 141 8.57 -12.16 5.94
CA ASN A 141 8.00 -13.29 5.20
C ASN A 141 7.54 -12.93 3.78
N TYR A 142 7.19 -11.67 3.51
CA TYR A 142 6.56 -11.28 2.25
C TYR A 142 7.26 -10.19 1.48
N HIS A 143 8.21 -9.46 2.10
CA HIS A 143 9.02 -8.43 1.44
C HIS A 143 8.18 -7.48 0.55
N PRO A 144 7.24 -6.72 1.13
CA PRO A 144 6.32 -5.87 0.36
C PRO A 144 7.04 -4.68 -0.27
N HIS A 145 7.50 -4.86 -1.51
CA HIS A 145 8.09 -3.82 -2.36
C HIS A 145 7.09 -3.39 -3.44
N TYR A 146 6.03 -2.75 -2.98
CA TYR A 146 4.95 -2.27 -3.83
C TYR A 146 4.59 -0.84 -3.48
N ILE A 147 3.97 -0.15 -4.44
CA ILE A 147 3.32 1.15 -4.23
C ILE A 147 1.82 1.01 -4.41
N VAL A 148 1.04 1.93 -3.85
CA VAL A 148 -0.42 1.97 -4.03
C VAL A 148 -0.76 3.08 -5.02
N VAL A 149 -1.62 2.79 -5.98
CA VAL A 149 -2.09 3.76 -7.00
C VAL A 149 -3.60 3.62 -7.21
N LYS A 150 -4.24 4.63 -7.78
CA LYS A 150 -5.64 4.54 -8.19
C LYS A 150 -5.76 3.58 -9.38
N SER A 151 -6.62 2.57 -9.25
CA SER A 151 -6.79 1.50 -10.25
C SER A 151 -7.13 2.06 -11.64
N MET A 152 -7.89 3.16 -11.71
CA MET A 152 -8.27 3.81 -12.98
C MET A 152 -7.08 4.31 -13.82
N TYR A 153 -5.93 4.57 -13.20
CA TYR A 153 -4.74 5.07 -13.89
C TYR A 153 -3.77 3.96 -14.32
N ILE A 154 -4.01 2.71 -13.93
CA ILE A 154 -3.04 1.63 -14.13
C ILE A 154 -2.74 1.36 -15.61
N GLY A 155 -3.76 1.51 -16.46
CA GLY A 155 -3.60 1.36 -17.91
C GLY A 155 -2.68 2.41 -18.54
N LEU A 156 -2.36 3.51 -17.86
CA LEU A 156 -1.35 4.48 -18.29
C LEU A 156 0.07 4.01 -17.94
N ALA A 157 0.22 3.27 -16.84
CA ALA A 157 1.51 2.75 -16.38
C ALA A 157 1.98 1.53 -17.18
N LEU A 158 1.08 0.80 -17.84
CA LEU A 158 1.35 -0.48 -18.53
C LEU A 158 1.36 -0.40 -20.07
N LYS A 159 1.16 0.79 -20.63
CA LYS A 159 1.40 1.09 -22.05
C LYS A 159 2.83 1.53 -22.23
#